data_AF-A0AAV1XSP1-F1
#
_entry.id   AF-A0AAV1XSP1-F1
#
_cell.length_a   1.000
_cell.length_b   1.000
_cell.length_c   1.000
_cell.angle_alpha   90.00
_cell.angle_beta   90.00
_cell.angle_gamma   90.00
#
_symmetry.space_group_name_H-M   'P 1'
#
loop_
_entity.id
_entity.type
_entity.pdbx_description
1 polymer ?
#
loop_
_entity_poly.entity_id
_entity_poly.type
_entity_poly.pdbx_seq_one_letter_code
_entity_poly.pdbx_strand_id
1 'polypeptide(L)'
;MGRKKRYVEFDEFPPDNFDPEHPYKDPVAMLEMREYIVREKWIQIEKAKIIREKLRWCYRIEGVNHLQKCRHLVNQYLESTRGIGWGKDGRHPSLHGPKVEAVESE
;
A
#
# COMPACT_ATOMS: atom_id res chain seq x y z
N MET A 1 35.60 -25.83 -1.16
CA MET A 1 34.94 -24.77 -0.36
C MET A 1 33.58 -24.46 -0.97
N GLY A 2 32.52 -25.09 -0.50
CA GLY A 2 31.17 -24.87 -1.01
C GLY A 2 30.63 -23.52 -0.53
N ARG A 3 30.16 -22.68 -1.46
CA ARG A 3 29.38 -21.49 -1.13
C ARG A 3 28.14 -21.93 -0.36
N LYS A 4 28.08 -21.68 0.96
CA LYS A 4 26.82 -21.78 1.71
C LYS A 4 25.80 -20.90 0.98
N LYS A 5 24.72 -21.50 0.47
CA LYS A 5 23.57 -20.74 -0.04
C LYS A 5 23.02 -19.94 1.15
N ARG A 6 23.38 -18.66 1.20
CA ARG A 6 22.91 -17.74 2.22
C ARG A 6 21.51 -17.32 1.75
N TYR A 7 20.49 -18.07 2.15
CA TYR A 7 19.12 -17.58 2.03
C TYR A 7 19.02 -16.33 2.90
N VAL A 8 18.36 -15.30 2.40
CA VAL A 8 18.05 -14.11 3.20
C VAL A 8 16.88 -14.52 4.07
N GLU A 9 17.08 -14.48 5.38
CA GLU A 9 16.01 -14.66 6.36
C GLU A 9 15.24 -13.34 6.44
N PHE A 10 13.91 -13.41 6.34
CA PHE A 10 13.03 -12.26 6.41
C PHE A 10 12.24 -12.35 7.72
N ASP A 11 12.13 -11.24 8.43
CA ASP A 11 11.28 -11.19 9.62
C ASP A 11 9.81 -11.10 9.17
N GLU A 12 9.07 -12.18 9.33
CA GLU A 12 7.67 -12.27 8.88
C GLU A 12 6.68 -11.77 9.93
N PHE A 13 7.07 -11.76 11.21
CA PHE A 13 6.18 -11.50 12.34
C PHE A 13 6.44 -10.14 12.99
N PRO A 14 5.42 -9.54 13.62
CA PRO A 14 5.63 -8.38 14.48
C PRO A 14 6.51 -8.76 15.69
N PRO A 15 7.31 -7.82 16.25
CA PRO A 15 8.05 -8.06 17.48
C PRO A 15 7.12 -8.33 18.67
N ASP A 16 7.44 -9.39 19.43
CA ASP A 16 6.62 -9.86 20.56
C ASP A 16 6.57 -8.89 21.76
N ASN A 17 7.56 -7.99 21.89
CA ASN A 17 7.76 -7.13 23.06
C ASN A 17 7.18 -5.71 22.92
N PHE A 18 6.42 -5.40 21.87
CA PHE A 18 5.92 -4.05 21.65
C PHE A 18 4.63 -3.78 22.45
N ASP A 19 4.67 -2.75 23.31
CA ASP A 19 3.50 -2.23 24.03
C ASP A 19 2.85 -1.07 23.25
N PRO A 20 1.61 -1.22 22.73
CA PRO A 20 0.90 -0.16 22.01
C PRO A 20 0.54 1.05 22.88
N GLU A 21 0.36 0.87 24.19
CA GLU A 21 -0.04 1.97 25.09
C GLU A 21 1.15 2.88 25.41
N HIS A 22 2.36 2.31 25.47
CA HIS A 22 3.59 3.03 25.79
C HIS A 22 4.69 2.80 24.74
N PRO A 23 4.50 3.25 23.48
CA PRO A 23 5.34 2.88 22.34
C PRO A 23 6.78 3.39 22.40
N TYR A 24 7.09 4.34 23.29
CA TYR A 24 8.42 4.93 23.44
C TYR A 24 9.23 4.36 24.61
N LYS A 25 8.66 3.42 25.38
CA LYS A 25 9.31 2.84 26.56
C LYS A 25 10.57 2.06 26.18
N ASP A 26 10.49 1.29 25.09
CA ASP A 26 11.59 0.48 24.57
C ASP A 26 11.97 0.95 23.15
N PRO A 27 13.10 1.65 22.97
CA PRO A 27 13.46 2.23 21.68
C PRO A 27 13.75 1.17 20.61
N VAL A 28 14.19 -0.02 21.00
CA VAL A 28 14.47 -1.15 20.09
C VAL A 28 13.17 -1.72 19.54
N ALA A 29 12.23 -2.11 20.40
CA ALA A 29 10.94 -2.67 19.99
C ALA A 29 10.13 -1.66 19.14
N MET A 30 10.26 -0.37 19.43
CA MET A 30 9.64 0.70 18.63
C MET A 30 10.18 0.74 17.19
N LEU A 31 11.51 0.60 17.00
CA LEU A 31 12.12 0.59 15.68
C LEU A 31 11.75 -0.69 14.91
N GLU A 32 11.81 -1.85 15.56
CA GLU A 32 11.42 -3.14 14.97
C GLU A 32 9.96 -3.11 14.50
N MET A 33 9.04 -2.54 15.30
CA MET A 33 7.65 -2.35 14.88
C MET A 33 7.52 -1.42 13.67
N ARG A 34 8.31 -0.34 13.61
CA ARG A 34 8.29 0.56 12.44
C ARG A 34 8.74 -0.15 11.19
N GLU A 35 9.79 -0.95 11.27
CA GLU A 35 10.28 -1.76 10.16
C GLU A 35 9.21 -2.76 9.70
N TYR A 36 8.55 -3.43 10.64
CA TYR A 36 7.41 -4.32 10.36
C TYR A 36 6.25 -3.59 9.67
N ILE A 37 5.81 -2.43 10.20
CA ILE A 37 4.73 -1.64 9.60
C ILE A 37 5.08 -1.18 8.18
N VAL A 38 6.33 -0.75 7.95
CA VAL A 38 6.80 -0.36 6.61
C VAL A 38 6.76 -1.56 5.67
N ARG A 39 7.22 -2.74 6.12
CA ARG A 39 7.16 -3.99 5.35
C ARG A 39 5.72 -4.34 4.96
N GLU A 40 4.77 -4.28 5.89
CA GLU A 40 3.35 -4.52 5.60
C GLU A 40 2.78 -3.53 4.56
N LYS A 41 3.17 -2.26 4.63
CA LYS A 41 2.81 -1.28 3.59
C LYS A 41 3.39 -1.66 2.23
N TRP A 42 4.65 -2.13 2.16
CA TRP A 42 5.24 -2.64 0.92
C TRP A 42 4.48 -3.85 0.38
N ILE A 43 4.06 -4.79 1.25
CA ILE A 43 3.25 -5.95 0.87
C ILE A 43 1.93 -5.50 0.24
N GLN A 44 1.25 -4.51 0.83
CA GLN A 44 0.02 -3.95 0.28
C GLN A 44 0.24 -3.29 -1.09
N ILE A 45 1.37 -2.57 -1.27
CA ILE A 45 1.76 -1.97 -2.56
C ILE A 45 1.99 -3.06 -3.61
N GLU A 46 2.72 -4.12 -3.28
CA GLU A 46 2.98 -5.23 -4.21
C GLU A 46 1.70 -5.98 -4.56
N LYS A 47 0.78 -6.18 -3.59
CA LYS A 47 -0.57 -6.72 -3.87
C LYS A 47 -1.31 -5.85 -4.91
N ALA A 48 -1.29 -4.52 -4.76
CA ALA A 48 -1.90 -3.61 -5.73
C ALA A 48 -1.22 -3.67 -7.11
N LYS A 49 0.11 -3.85 -7.17
CA LYS A 49 0.84 -4.05 -8.43
C LYS A 49 0.43 -5.32 -9.16
N ILE A 50 0.25 -6.43 -8.43
CA ILE A 50 -0.23 -7.70 -9.01
C ILE A 50 -1.62 -7.51 -9.62
N ILE A 51 -2.54 -6.81 -8.94
CA ILE A 51 -3.88 -6.53 -9.48
C ILE A 51 -3.76 -5.65 -10.73
N ARG A 52 -2.88 -4.64 -10.72
CA ARG A 52 -2.62 -3.78 -11.88
C ARG A 52 -2.12 -4.59 -13.09
N GLU A 53 -1.26 -5.58 -12.88
CA GLU A 53 -0.77 -6.46 -13.94
C GLU A 53 -1.90 -7.32 -14.52
N LYS A 54 -2.74 -7.92 -13.67
CA LYS A 54 -3.95 -8.65 -14.09
C LYS A 54 -4.90 -7.75 -14.88
N LEU A 55 -5.07 -6.49 -14.46
CA LEU A 55 -5.87 -5.52 -15.17
C LEU A 55 -5.30 -5.23 -16.57
N ARG A 56 -3.99 -4.96 -16.67
CA ARG A 56 -3.32 -4.75 -17.96
C ARG A 56 -3.48 -5.94 -18.90
N TRP A 57 -3.39 -7.15 -18.34
CA TRP A 57 -3.61 -8.38 -19.08
C TRP A 57 -5.06 -8.51 -19.57
N CYS A 58 -6.06 -8.22 -18.71
CA CYS A 58 -7.48 -8.21 -19.08
C CYS A 58 -7.76 -7.22 -20.22
N TYR A 59 -7.21 -6.00 -20.13
CA TYR A 59 -7.32 -5.00 -21.20
C TYR A 59 -6.73 -5.48 -22.53
N ARG A 60 -5.63 -6.24 -22.48
CA ARG A 60 -4.98 -6.77 -23.68
C ARG A 60 -5.77 -7.91 -24.33
N ILE A 61 -6.44 -8.75 -23.54
CA ILE A 61 -7.21 -9.89 -24.05
C ILE A 61 -8.59 -9.48 -24.54
N GLU A 62 -9.31 -8.69 -23.76
CA GLU A 62 -10.72 -8.40 -24.06
C GLU A 62 -10.91 -7.34 -25.15
N GLY A 63 -9.88 -6.51 -25.39
CA GLY A 63 -9.95 -5.46 -26.40
C GLY A 63 -11.16 -4.56 -26.16
N VAL A 64 -12.08 -4.49 -27.13
CA VAL A 64 -13.26 -3.61 -27.10
C VAL A 64 -14.20 -3.88 -25.91
N ASN A 65 -14.20 -5.11 -25.36
CA ASN A 65 -15.09 -5.49 -24.24
C ASN A 65 -14.55 -5.17 -22.85
N HIS A 66 -13.39 -4.50 -22.75
CA HIS A 66 -12.70 -4.26 -21.47
C HIS A 66 -13.58 -3.49 -20.45
N LEU A 67 -14.50 -2.64 -20.92
CA LEU A 67 -15.37 -1.83 -20.05
C LEU A 67 -16.35 -2.68 -19.22
N GLN A 68 -16.85 -3.78 -19.79
CA GLN A 68 -17.80 -4.65 -19.11
C GLN A 68 -17.07 -5.70 -18.27
N LYS A 69 -16.06 -6.34 -18.86
CA LYS A 69 -15.41 -7.50 -18.24
C LYS A 69 -14.31 -7.12 -17.24
N CYS A 70 -13.52 -6.08 -17.49
CA CYS A 70 -12.40 -5.71 -16.60
C CYS A 70 -12.80 -4.75 -15.46
N ARG A 71 -14.07 -4.29 -15.39
CA ARG A 71 -14.54 -3.32 -14.38
C ARG A 71 -14.30 -3.76 -12.94
N HIS A 72 -14.51 -5.05 -12.65
CA HIS A 72 -14.30 -5.58 -11.30
C HIS A 72 -12.82 -5.50 -10.88
N LEU A 73 -11.87 -5.76 -11.79
CA LEU A 73 -10.44 -5.60 -11.54
C LEU A 73 -10.06 -4.13 -11.32
N VAL A 74 -10.69 -3.20 -12.05
CA VAL A 74 -10.50 -1.76 -11.81
C VAL A 74 -10.93 -1.40 -10.39
N ASN A 75 -12.12 -1.84 -9.98
CA ASN A 75 -12.64 -1.55 -8.64
C ASN A 75 -11.73 -2.14 -7.55
N GLN A 76 -11.31 -3.41 -7.69
CA GLN A 76 -10.38 -4.04 -6.76
C GLN A 76 -9.03 -3.32 -6.71
N TYR A 77 -8.51 -2.88 -7.85
CA TYR A 77 -7.26 -2.12 -7.90
C TYR A 77 -7.40 -0.77 -7.18
N LEU A 78 -8.47 -0.01 -7.47
CA LEU A 78 -8.74 1.27 -6.81
C LEU A 78 -8.94 1.10 -5.30
N GLU A 79 -9.67 0.08 -4.88
CA GLU A 79 -9.88 -0.24 -3.48
C GLU A 79 -8.57 -0.61 -2.80
N SER A 80 -7.74 -1.44 -3.45
CA SER A 80 -6.41 -1.81 -2.92
C SER A 80 -5.48 -0.61 -2.75
N THR A 81 -5.62 0.46 -3.54
CA THR A 81 -4.77 1.65 -3.42
C THR A 81 -5.23 2.64 -2.35
N ARG A 82 -6.47 2.52 -1.85
CA ARG A 82 -7.00 3.43 -0.83
C ARG A 82 -6.40 3.09 0.54
N GLY A 83 -5.98 4.10 1.30
CA GLY A 83 -5.55 3.93 2.69
C GLY A 83 -4.11 3.42 2.92
N ILE A 84 -3.38 2.99 1.88
CA ILE A 84 -1.96 2.60 2.01
C ILE A 84 -1.06 3.82 2.33
N GLY A 85 -1.54 5.04 2.09
CA GLY A 85 -0.77 6.28 2.27
C GLY A 85 0.19 6.58 1.12
N TRP A 86 0.04 5.89 -0.03
CA TRP A 86 0.84 6.11 -1.24
C TRP A 86 -0.04 6.68 -2.36
N GLY A 87 0.01 8.00 -2.60
CA GLY A 87 -0.80 8.65 -3.63
C GLY A 87 -1.36 10.01 -3.21
N LYS A 88 -2.57 10.35 -3.65
CA LYS A 88 -3.27 11.57 -3.22
C LYS A 88 -3.58 11.53 -1.71
N ASP A 89 -3.96 10.38 -1.18
CA ASP A 89 -4.44 10.28 0.21
C ASP A 89 -3.33 10.38 1.28
N GLY A 90 -2.04 10.25 0.89
CA GLY A 90 -0.90 10.39 1.80
C GLY A 90 -0.22 11.76 1.77
N ARG A 91 -0.64 12.66 0.88
CA ARG A 91 -0.09 14.03 0.81
C ARG A 91 -0.84 14.91 1.82
N HIS A 92 -0.15 15.92 2.33
CA HIS A 92 -0.72 16.86 3.30
C HIS A 92 -2.10 17.37 2.85
N PRO A 93 -3.11 17.47 3.74
CA PRO A 93 -4.48 17.85 3.40
C PRO A 93 -4.61 19.12 2.54
N SER A 94 -3.66 20.06 2.62
CA SER A 94 -3.65 21.25 1.75
C SER A 94 -3.54 20.94 0.25
N LEU A 95 -3.05 19.75 -0.14
CA LEU A 95 -2.87 19.34 -1.53
C LEU A 95 -4.03 18.47 -2.04
N HIS A 96 -4.95 18.06 -1.15
CA HIS A 96 -6.02 17.10 -1.44
C HIS A 96 -7.38 17.42 -0.84
N GLY A 97 -7.50 18.54 -0.12
CA GLY A 97 -8.80 19.05 0.31
C GLY A 97 -9.73 19.30 -0.88
N PRO A 98 -11.06 19.24 -0.67
CA PRO A 98 -12.01 19.66 -1.68
C PRO A 98 -11.62 21.05 -2.20
N LYS A 99 -11.70 21.26 -3.52
CA LYS A 99 -11.50 22.59 -4.12
C LYS A 99 -12.40 23.53 -3.34
N VAL A 100 -11.81 24.52 -2.67
CA VAL A 100 -12.58 25.57 -2.00
C VAL A 100 -13.46 26.18 -3.09
N GLU A 101 -14.77 25.97 -3.01
CA GLU A 101 -15.69 26.62 -3.92
C GLU A 101 -15.51 28.12 -3.71
N ALA A 102 -15.23 28.84 -4.80
CA ALA A 102 -15.09 30.28 -4.74
C ALA A 102 -16.42 30.82 -4.22
N VAL A 103 -16.41 31.34 -2.99
CA VAL A 103 -17.55 32.07 -2.46
C VAL A 103 -17.67 33.32 -3.32
N GLU A 104 -18.66 33.35 -4.20
CA GLU A 104 -19.05 34.56 -4.90
C GLU A 104 -19.45 35.58 -3.83
N SER A 105 -18.63 36.61 -3.67
CA SER A 105 -18.93 37.76 -2.83
C SER A 105 -19.97 38.62 -3.56
N GLU A 106 -21.19 38.66 -3.00
CA GLU A 106 -22.18 39.72 -3.30
C GLU A 106 -21.66 41.11 -2.90
#